data_AF-A0A927NKY4-F1
#
_entry.id   AF-A0A927NKY4-F1
#
_cell.length_a   1.000
_cell.length_b   1.000
_cell.length_c   1.000
_cell.angle_alpha   90.00
_cell.angle_beta   90.00
_cell.angle_gamma   90.00
#
_symmetry.space_group_name_H-M   'P 1'
#
loop_
_entity.id
_entity.type
_entity.pdbx_description
1 polymer ?
#
loop_
_entity_poly.entity_id
_entity_poly.type
_entity_poly.pdbx_seq_one_letter_code
_entity_poly.pdbx_strand_id
1 'polypeptide(L)'
;MEERIIDDEYGRGIRLKKTKEGYVDVTDELAQTPQEETENEEINEEVAFEFPVLDTDEDDEDLVGLSPEEAAALRKRKEEELAKKRAEYERLCAEGEELLDAGSFHAAELKFEKALPLDDEATDASVGYWRAKTSEFTQPDVLIAEYWEPGIESLEFDLGYRATDIIREKYRNVFEKRVKELNAEEKPLAEAFERKQQRRREVLKSRVMRSTVATLIAALPTIALLVCTLLYLFKNFTVKTNEYMMPTIVLGAAFFVVFIVFILIANKWINALRMKRANESLSTTEEGARLYEIREYRDLYKALISGGTVDVDEETEESPEKDEE
;
A
#
# COMPACT_ATOMS: atom_id res chain seq x y z
N MET A 1 4.51 -33.65 25.83
CA MET A 1 3.48 -33.33 24.82
C MET A 1 3.77 -31.92 24.39
N GLU A 2 4.32 -31.76 23.20
CA GLU A 2 4.62 -30.45 22.63
C GLU A 2 3.91 -30.41 21.28
N GLU A 3 2.79 -29.70 21.23
CA GLU A 3 2.11 -29.35 20.00
C GLU A 3 2.77 -28.08 19.47
N ARG A 4 3.28 -28.13 18.23
CA ARG A 4 3.65 -26.94 17.48
C ARG A 4 2.60 -26.77 16.39
N ILE A 5 1.81 -25.72 16.52
CA ILE A 5 0.98 -25.19 15.44
C ILE A 5 1.93 -24.32 14.61
N ILE A 6 2.09 -24.67 13.33
CA ILE A 6 2.68 -23.80 12.33
C ILE A 6 1.49 -23.18 11.62
N ASP A 7 1.32 -21.86 11.76
CA ASP A 7 0.35 -21.09 10.98
C ASP A 7 0.87 -20.94 9.55
N ASP A 8 0.08 -21.40 8.58
CA ASP A 8 0.20 -21.06 7.17
C ASP A 8 -1.06 -20.29 6.74
N GLU A 9 -0.82 -19.21 5.99
CA GLU A 9 -1.64 -18.02 5.74
C GLU A 9 -2.95 -18.20 4.94
N TYR A 10 -3.53 -19.41 4.85
CA TYR A 10 -4.70 -19.65 3.98
C TYR A 10 -5.78 -20.59 4.54
N GLY A 11 -5.92 -20.69 5.87
CA GLY A 11 -7.19 -21.09 6.52
C GLY A 11 -7.84 -22.43 6.10
N ARG A 12 -7.12 -23.34 5.41
CA ARG A 12 -7.63 -24.66 5.00
C ARG A 12 -7.00 -25.73 5.88
N GLY A 13 -7.78 -26.27 6.81
CA GLY A 13 -7.34 -27.29 7.76
C GLY A 13 -7.10 -28.65 7.10
N ILE A 14 -5.87 -28.93 6.69
CA ILE A 14 -5.43 -30.29 6.33
C ILE A 14 -4.99 -31.00 7.61
N ARG A 15 -5.73 -32.04 8.03
CA ARG A 15 -5.39 -32.85 9.21
C ARG A 15 -4.46 -34.01 8.82
N LEU A 16 -3.17 -33.87 9.12
CA LEU A 16 -2.17 -34.93 8.97
C LEU A 16 -2.07 -35.76 10.26
N LYS A 17 -2.41 -37.05 10.22
CA LYS A 17 -2.14 -38.00 11.31
C LYS A 17 -0.84 -38.76 11.04
N LYS A 18 0.09 -38.75 12.00
CA LYS A 18 1.38 -39.47 11.93
C LYS A 18 1.28 -40.84 12.59
N THR A 19 1.54 -41.91 11.83
CA THR A 19 1.83 -43.26 12.35
C THR A 19 3.30 -43.62 12.08
N LYS A 20 3.79 -44.69 12.73
CA LYS A 20 5.21 -44.95 13.01
C LYS A 20 6.12 -45.30 11.81
N GLU A 21 5.63 -45.36 10.59
CA GLU A 21 6.43 -45.69 9.40
C GLU A 21 5.90 -44.89 8.20
N GLY A 22 6.69 -43.93 7.69
CA GLY A 22 6.65 -43.39 6.32
C GLY A 22 5.34 -42.82 5.72
N TYR A 23 5.44 -41.70 4.99
CA TYR A 23 4.31 -41.08 4.26
C TYR A 23 3.91 -41.83 2.98
N VAL A 24 2.72 -41.48 2.44
CA VAL A 24 2.04 -41.78 1.14
C VAL A 24 0.69 -42.49 1.40
N ASP A 25 -0.48 -42.16 0.85
CA ASP A 25 -0.84 -41.54 -0.43
C ASP A 25 -2.13 -40.70 -0.35
N VAL A 26 -2.34 -39.86 -1.36
CA VAL A 26 -3.48 -38.97 -1.61
C VAL A 26 -4.67 -39.77 -2.16
N THR A 27 -5.86 -39.64 -1.58
CA THR A 27 -7.11 -40.10 -2.19
C THR A 27 -8.05 -38.93 -2.44
N ASP A 28 -8.21 -38.64 -3.73
CA ASP A 28 -9.14 -37.70 -4.34
C ASP A 28 -10.48 -38.44 -4.57
N GLU A 29 -11.57 -38.04 -3.89
CA GLU A 29 -12.85 -38.78 -3.87
C GLU A 29 -13.81 -38.43 -5.03
N LEU A 30 -13.30 -38.10 -6.22
CA LEU A 30 -14.14 -37.81 -7.39
C LEU A 30 -13.67 -38.54 -8.66
N ALA A 31 -13.65 -39.87 -8.61
CA ALA A 31 -13.58 -40.70 -9.82
C ALA A 31 -14.19 -42.08 -9.58
N GLN A 32 -15.43 -42.31 -10.05
CA GLN A 32 -15.85 -43.51 -10.80
C GLN A 32 -17.37 -43.54 -11.13
N THR A 33 -17.68 -43.82 -12.39
CA THR A 33 -18.83 -44.62 -12.88
C THR A 33 -18.23 -45.84 -13.64
N PRO A 34 -18.94 -46.94 -14.05
CA PRO A 34 -20.37 -47.30 -13.99
C PRO A 34 -20.73 -48.80 -13.60
N GLN A 35 -22.05 -49.13 -13.58
CA GLN A 35 -22.77 -50.46 -13.62
C GLN A 35 -22.77 -51.35 -12.34
N GLU A 36 -23.82 -52.09 -11.91
CA GLU A 36 -25.02 -52.69 -12.52
C GLU A 36 -26.09 -53.11 -11.45
N GLU A 37 -27.39 -53.06 -11.82
CA GLU A 37 -28.62 -53.78 -11.39
C GLU A 37 -28.85 -54.36 -9.97
N THR A 38 -29.98 -54.01 -9.32
CA THR A 38 -31.09 -54.95 -9.00
C THR A 38 -32.36 -54.25 -8.46
N GLU A 39 -33.50 -54.79 -8.87
CA GLU A 39 -34.88 -54.39 -8.61
C GLU A 39 -35.32 -54.50 -7.14
N ASN A 40 -36.16 -53.57 -6.67
CA ASN A 40 -37.54 -53.89 -6.25
C ASN A 40 -38.30 -52.61 -5.86
N GLU A 41 -39.44 -52.43 -6.52
CA GLU A 41 -40.51 -51.49 -6.16
C GLU A 41 -41.19 -51.93 -4.87
N GLU A 42 -41.34 -51.04 -3.88
CA GLU A 42 -42.47 -51.07 -2.95
C GLU A 42 -42.68 -49.68 -2.30
N ILE A 43 -43.81 -49.07 -2.68
CA ILE A 43 -44.66 -48.14 -1.90
C ILE A 43 -44.04 -46.76 -1.58
N ASN A 44 -44.25 -45.83 -2.52
CA ASN A 44 -44.01 -44.41 -2.33
C ASN A 44 -45.24 -43.73 -1.72
N GLU A 45 -45.25 -43.55 -0.40
CA GLU A 45 -45.99 -42.49 0.30
C GLU A 45 -45.00 -41.79 1.26
N GLU A 46 -43.98 -41.14 0.69
CA GLU A 46 -43.20 -40.17 1.44
C GLU A 46 -43.89 -38.81 1.30
N VAL A 47 -44.51 -38.35 2.38
CA VAL A 47 -45.04 -36.98 2.48
C VAL A 47 -43.86 -36.04 2.35
N ALA A 48 -43.67 -35.50 1.15
CA ALA A 48 -42.72 -34.44 0.87
C ALA A 48 -43.11 -33.20 1.68
N PHE A 49 -42.50 -33.05 2.86
CA PHE A 49 -42.35 -31.74 3.47
C PHE A 49 -41.29 -31.01 2.65
N GLU A 50 -41.73 -30.17 1.70
CA GLU A 50 -40.88 -29.12 1.15
C GLU A 50 -40.56 -28.16 2.29
N PHE A 51 -39.40 -28.36 2.92
CA PHE A 51 -38.77 -27.30 3.68
C PHE A 51 -38.35 -26.23 2.66
N PRO A 52 -38.93 -25.02 2.71
CA PRO A 52 -38.42 -23.95 1.87
C PRO A 52 -36.96 -23.72 2.27
N VAL A 53 -36.08 -23.80 1.28
CA VAL A 53 -34.68 -23.37 1.39
C VAL A 53 -34.76 -21.87 1.68
N LEU A 54 -34.69 -21.52 2.96
CA LEU A 54 -34.41 -20.17 3.40
C LEU A 54 -32.95 -19.91 3.07
N ASP A 55 -32.70 -18.85 2.31
CA ASP A 55 -31.36 -18.32 2.07
C ASP A 55 -30.73 -17.99 3.43
N THR A 56 -29.92 -18.93 3.92
CA THR A 56 -29.22 -18.90 5.20
C THR A 56 -27.94 -18.12 5.04
N ASP A 57 -28.01 -16.79 5.09
CA ASP A 57 -26.83 -15.98 5.35
C ASP A 57 -27.28 -14.86 6.32
N GLU A 58 -26.87 -15.00 7.58
CA GLU A 58 -26.96 -14.05 8.72
C GLU A 58 -28.24 -14.00 9.61
N ASP A 59 -29.41 -14.47 9.18
CA ASP A 59 -30.65 -14.24 9.95
C ASP A 59 -31.06 -15.35 10.95
N ASP A 60 -30.27 -16.41 11.08
CA ASP A 60 -30.66 -17.62 11.82
C ASP A 60 -30.10 -17.72 13.24
N GLU A 61 -29.09 -16.94 13.62
CA GLU A 61 -28.50 -17.03 14.97
C GLU A 61 -29.44 -16.50 16.07
N ASP A 62 -30.22 -15.46 15.76
CA ASP A 62 -31.22 -14.88 16.67
C ASP A 62 -32.54 -15.69 16.70
N LEU A 63 -32.77 -16.55 15.70
CA LEU A 63 -34.01 -17.33 15.53
C LEU A 63 -33.93 -18.71 16.17
N VAL A 64 -32.76 -19.14 16.62
CA VAL A 64 -32.55 -20.43 17.29
C VAL A 64 -33.21 -20.43 18.67
N GLY A 65 -34.29 -21.21 18.82
CA GLY A 65 -34.97 -21.45 20.10
C GLY A 65 -36.23 -20.62 20.35
N LEU A 66 -36.67 -19.80 19.39
CA LEU A 66 -37.93 -19.04 19.45
C LEU A 66 -39.11 -19.86 18.92
N SER A 67 -40.30 -19.59 19.47
CA SER A 67 -41.56 -20.15 18.93
C SER A 67 -41.83 -19.61 17.52
N PRO A 68 -42.44 -20.38 16.59
CA PRO A 68 -42.76 -19.91 15.24
C PRO A 68 -43.54 -18.58 15.19
N GLU A 69 -44.38 -18.30 16.19
CA GLU A 69 -45.11 -17.03 16.32
C GLU A 69 -44.21 -15.85 16.74
N GLU A 70 -43.21 -16.10 17.59
CA GLU A 70 -42.25 -15.08 18.06
C GLU A 70 -41.21 -14.77 16.98
N ALA A 71 -40.79 -15.78 16.22
CA ALA A 71 -39.94 -15.62 15.04
C ALA A 71 -40.61 -14.76 13.96
N ALA A 72 -41.90 -14.99 13.69
CA ALA A 72 -42.67 -14.19 12.73
C ALA A 72 -42.87 -12.74 13.20
N ALA A 73 -43.11 -12.51 14.50
CA ALA A 73 -43.23 -11.17 15.07
C ALA A 73 -41.90 -10.40 15.02
N LEU A 74 -40.77 -11.08 15.24
CA LEU A 74 -39.43 -10.50 15.19
C LEU A 74 -39.02 -10.15 13.76
N ARG A 75 -39.31 -11.01 12.78
CA ARG A 75 -39.14 -10.71 11.35
C ARG A 75 -39.93 -9.49 10.93
N LYS A 76 -41.22 -9.43 11.27
CA LYS A 76 -42.05 -8.26 10.96
C LYS A 76 -41.52 -6.97 11.60
N ARG A 77 -40.99 -7.05 12.83
CA ARG A 77 -40.39 -5.89 13.50
C ARG A 77 -39.09 -5.44 12.84
N LYS A 78 -38.22 -6.38 12.44
CA LYS A 78 -36.99 -6.10 11.68
C LYS A 78 -37.33 -5.48 10.31
N GLU A 79 -38.28 -6.06 9.59
CA GLU A 79 -38.78 -5.54 8.31
C GLU A 79 -39.34 -4.12 8.44
N GLU A 80 -40.12 -3.83 9.49
CA GLU A 80 -40.63 -2.48 9.76
C GLU A 80 -39.51 -1.48 10.11
N GLU A 81 -38.44 -1.93 10.77
CA GLU A 81 -37.27 -1.10 11.07
C GLU A 81 -36.45 -0.81 9.81
N LEU A 82 -36.18 -1.84 9.00
CA LEU A 82 -35.49 -1.70 7.71
C LEU A 82 -36.29 -0.82 6.74
N ALA A 83 -37.61 -0.98 6.70
CA ALA A 83 -38.48 -0.12 5.89
C ALA A 83 -38.44 1.34 6.35
N LYS A 84 -38.37 1.61 7.67
CA LYS A 84 -38.20 2.97 8.19
C LYS A 84 -36.84 3.56 7.83
N LYS A 85 -35.76 2.77 7.95
CA LYS A 85 -34.41 3.19 7.58
C LYS A 85 -34.34 3.52 6.08
N ARG A 86 -34.88 2.66 5.22
CA ARG A 86 -34.95 2.88 3.76
C ARG A 86 -35.77 4.13 3.41
N ALA A 87 -36.94 4.31 4.02
CA ALA A 87 -37.75 5.50 3.78
C ALA A 87 -37.06 6.80 4.24
N GLU A 88 -36.30 6.75 5.34
CA GLU A 88 -35.51 7.89 5.80
C GLU A 88 -34.31 8.17 4.88
N TYR A 89 -33.63 7.12 4.41
CA TYR A 89 -32.57 7.20 3.40
C TYR A 89 -33.07 7.87 2.12
N GLU A 90 -34.14 7.36 1.53
CA GLU A 90 -34.74 7.92 0.30
C GLU A 90 -35.12 9.40 0.47
N ARG A 91 -35.69 9.76 1.63
CA ARG A 91 -36.03 11.15 1.94
C ARG A 91 -34.78 12.03 1.99
N LEU A 92 -33.72 11.59 2.68
CA LEU A 92 -32.48 12.36 2.80
C LEU A 92 -31.76 12.50 1.46
N CYS A 93 -31.76 11.46 0.63
CA CYS A 93 -31.21 11.50 -0.72
C CYS A 93 -31.99 12.47 -1.62
N ALA A 94 -33.32 12.46 -1.56
CA ALA A 94 -34.16 13.39 -2.31
C ALA A 94 -33.94 14.85 -1.87
N GLU A 95 -33.92 15.12 -0.56
CA GLU A 95 -33.60 16.45 -0.01
C GLU A 95 -32.19 16.90 -0.41
N GLY A 96 -31.22 15.97 -0.44
CA GLY A 96 -29.85 16.23 -0.88
C GLY A 96 -29.78 16.64 -2.36
N GLU A 97 -30.48 15.93 -3.24
CA GLU A 97 -30.50 16.23 -4.68
C GLU A 97 -31.19 17.58 -4.95
N GLU A 98 -32.29 17.90 -4.25
CA GLU A 98 -32.92 19.23 -4.33
C GLU A 98 -31.95 20.36 -3.93
N LEU A 99 -31.10 20.12 -2.92
CA LEU A 99 -30.09 21.08 -2.48
C LEU A 99 -28.91 21.19 -3.46
N LEU A 100 -28.55 20.10 -4.15
CA LEU A 100 -27.58 20.13 -5.25
C LEU A 100 -28.11 20.97 -6.42
N ASP A 101 -29.37 20.76 -6.82
CA ASP A 101 -30.03 21.55 -7.86
C ASP A 101 -30.16 23.03 -7.49
N ALA A 102 -30.37 23.32 -6.20
CA ALA A 102 -30.38 24.68 -5.67
C ALA A 102 -28.98 25.32 -5.56
N GLY A 103 -27.90 24.58 -5.86
CA GLY A 103 -26.51 25.04 -5.79
C GLY A 103 -25.98 25.19 -4.35
N SER A 104 -26.66 24.63 -3.36
CA SER A 104 -26.28 24.68 -1.94
C SER A 104 -25.46 23.45 -1.55
N PHE A 105 -24.25 23.34 -2.10
CA PHE A 105 -23.39 22.15 -1.99
C PHE A 105 -23.09 21.72 -0.55
N HIS A 106 -22.73 22.65 0.33
CA HIS A 106 -22.42 22.30 1.73
C HIS A 106 -23.65 21.81 2.51
N ALA A 107 -24.84 22.32 2.20
CA ALA A 107 -26.07 21.84 2.83
C ALA A 107 -26.44 20.44 2.32
N ALA A 108 -26.20 20.17 1.03
CA ALA A 108 -26.39 18.85 0.44
C ALA A 108 -25.41 17.81 1.03
N GLU A 109 -24.14 18.17 1.19
CA GLU A 109 -23.10 17.33 1.81
C GLU A 109 -23.56 16.78 3.17
N LEU A 110 -24.06 17.66 4.05
CA LEU A 110 -24.56 17.28 5.39
C LEU A 110 -25.78 16.37 5.36
N LYS A 111 -26.55 16.36 4.26
CA LYS A 111 -27.71 15.49 4.10
C LYS A 111 -27.28 14.10 3.64
N PHE A 112 -26.37 14.03 2.67
CA PHE A 112 -25.79 12.76 2.23
C PHE A 112 -24.94 12.10 3.31
N GLU A 113 -24.17 12.85 4.09
CA GLU A 113 -23.40 12.32 5.23
C GLU A 113 -24.32 11.62 6.26
N LYS A 114 -25.53 12.15 6.46
CA LYS A 114 -26.54 11.51 7.34
C LYS A 114 -27.21 10.29 6.72
N ALA A 115 -27.19 10.17 5.40
CA ALA A 115 -27.77 9.04 4.69
C ALA A 115 -26.80 7.85 4.59
N LEU A 116 -25.48 8.10 4.54
CA LEU A 116 -24.45 7.05 4.48
C LEU A 116 -24.57 5.95 5.54
N PRO A 117 -24.81 6.22 6.84
CA PRO A 117 -24.89 5.16 7.85
C PRO A 117 -26.25 4.44 7.89
N LEU A 118 -27.22 4.80 7.03
CA LEU A 118 -28.56 4.21 7.05
C LEU A 118 -28.70 2.98 6.15
N ASP A 119 -27.77 2.81 5.20
CA ASP A 119 -27.74 1.70 4.24
C ASP A 119 -26.29 1.26 4.02
N ASP A 120 -26.04 -0.04 3.98
CA ASP A 120 -24.69 -0.60 3.87
C ASP A 120 -24.15 -0.48 2.43
N GLU A 121 -25.03 -0.42 1.42
CA GLU A 121 -24.70 -0.26 0.00
C GLU A 121 -25.19 1.09 -0.55
N ALA A 122 -25.11 2.15 0.28
CA ALA A 122 -25.61 3.52 0.08
C ALA A 122 -25.06 4.25 -1.16
N THR A 123 -25.28 3.70 -2.35
CA THR A 123 -24.66 4.09 -3.62
C THR A 123 -25.05 5.52 -4.00
N ASP A 124 -26.33 5.85 -3.93
CA ASP A 124 -26.82 7.19 -4.31
C ASP A 124 -26.36 8.27 -3.32
N ALA A 125 -26.31 7.93 -2.03
CA ALA A 125 -25.78 8.85 -1.02
C ALA A 125 -24.27 9.09 -1.19
N SER A 126 -23.48 8.05 -1.49
CA SER A 126 -22.05 8.17 -1.77
C SER A 126 -21.79 9.03 -3.01
N VAL A 127 -22.51 8.79 -4.11
CA VAL A 127 -22.39 9.60 -5.33
C VAL A 127 -22.81 11.05 -5.07
N GLY A 128 -23.93 11.27 -4.37
CA GLY A 128 -24.42 12.59 -4.00
C GLY A 128 -23.47 13.36 -3.08
N TYR A 129 -22.87 12.67 -2.11
CA TYR A 129 -21.88 13.23 -1.19
C TYR A 129 -20.66 13.78 -1.95
N TRP A 130 -20.08 12.98 -2.85
CA TRP A 130 -18.92 13.42 -3.62
C TRP A 130 -19.24 14.49 -4.65
N ARG A 131 -20.44 14.45 -5.25
CA ARG A 131 -20.94 15.56 -6.07
C ARG A 131 -21.05 16.85 -5.26
N ALA A 132 -21.58 16.80 -4.04
CA ALA A 132 -21.66 17.96 -3.16
C ALA A 132 -20.26 18.48 -2.81
N LYS A 133 -19.38 17.60 -2.32
CA LYS A 133 -18.03 17.94 -1.83
C LYS A 133 -17.12 18.52 -2.92
N THR A 134 -17.23 18.01 -4.14
CA THR A 134 -16.45 18.51 -5.29
C THR A 134 -17.14 19.63 -6.07
N SER A 135 -18.32 20.09 -5.61
CA SER A 135 -19.18 21.05 -6.32
C SER A 135 -19.43 20.63 -7.78
N GLU A 136 -20.05 19.46 -7.95
CA GLU A 136 -20.31 18.79 -9.24
C GLU A 136 -19.03 18.53 -10.04
N PHE A 137 -17.95 18.13 -9.37
CA PHE A 137 -16.63 17.90 -9.97
C PHE A 137 -16.04 19.12 -10.70
N THR A 138 -16.47 20.33 -10.31
CA THR A 138 -15.78 21.56 -10.71
C THR A 138 -14.38 21.61 -10.07
N GLN A 139 -14.24 21.04 -8.86
CA GLN A 139 -12.97 20.90 -8.16
C GLN A 139 -12.67 19.41 -7.91
N PRO A 140 -12.23 18.66 -8.94
CA PRO A 140 -12.00 17.22 -8.82
C PRO A 140 -10.80 16.89 -7.93
N ASP A 141 -9.91 17.86 -7.68
CA ASP A 141 -8.69 17.67 -6.87
C ASP A 141 -9.03 17.40 -5.39
N VAL A 142 -10.21 17.81 -4.91
CA VAL A 142 -10.66 17.56 -3.53
C VAL A 142 -10.78 16.06 -3.25
N LEU A 143 -11.32 15.31 -4.21
CA LEU A 143 -11.40 13.84 -4.13
C LEU A 143 -10.00 13.23 -4.06
N ILE A 144 -9.11 13.64 -4.96
CA ILE A 144 -7.76 13.08 -5.05
C ILE A 144 -6.91 13.43 -3.83
N ALA A 145 -7.08 14.63 -3.28
CA ALA A 145 -6.36 15.06 -2.09
C ALA A 145 -6.67 14.19 -0.86
N GLU A 146 -7.91 13.73 -0.73
CA GLU A 146 -8.35 12.87 0.37
C GLU A 146 -7.87 11.43 0.21
N TYR A 147 -7.83 10.94 -1.03
CA TYR A 147 -7.34 9.61 -1.37
C TYR A 147 -5.87 9.57 -1.79
N TRP A 148 -5.12 10.64 -1.52
CA TRP A 148 -3.70 10.73 -1.84
C TRP A 148 -2.86 9.70 -1.07
N GLU A 149 -3.04 9.61 0.25
CA GLU A 149 -2.32 8.64 1.09
C GLU A 149 -2.95 7.24 1.06
N PRO A 150 -4.29 7.10 1.14
CA PRO A 150 -4.94 5.78 1.14
C PRO A 150 -4.96 5.09 -0.23
N GLY A 151 -4.90 5.84 -1.33
CA GLY A 151 -4.98 5.33 -2.70
C GLY A 151 -6.40 5.05 -3.20
N ILE A 152 -6.51 4.69 -4.48
CA ILE A 152 -7.80 4.41 -5.16
C ILE A 152 -8.47 3.13 -4.64
N GLU A 153 -7.73 2.15 -4.17
CA GLU A 153 -8.30 0.93 -3.58
C GLU A 153 -9.15 1.27 -2.34
N SER A 154 -8.71 2.22 -1.53
CA SER A 154 -9.49 2.73 -0.39
C SER A 154 -10.74 3.49 -0.85
N LEU A 155 -10.67 4.22 -1.96
CA LEU A 155 -11.83 4.90 -2.54
C LEU A 155 -12.91 3.88 -2.94
N GLU A 156 -12.53 2.81 -3.63
CA GLU A 156 -13.46 1.77 -4.06
C GLU A 156 -14.07 1.02 -2.88
N PHE A 157 -13.29 0.82 -1.80
CA PHE A 157 -13.77 0.24 -0.55
C PHE A 157 -14.74 1.16 0.20
N ASP A 158 -14.41 2.45 0.35
CA ASP A 158 -15.21 3.40 1.14
C ASP A 158 -16.53 3.80 0.46
N LEU A 159 -16.52 3.97 -0.86
CA LEU A 159 -17.72 4.38 -1.62
C LEU A 159 -18.54 3.19 -2.09
N GLY A 160 -17.91 2.02 -2.20
CA GLY A 160 -18.42 0.87 -2.93
C GLY A 160 -18.12 0.95 -4.44
N TYR A 161 -17.90 -0.23 -5.04
CA TYR A 161 -17.57 -0.38 -6.45
C TYR A 161 -18.60 0.29 -7.38
N ARG A 162 -19.91 0.11 -7.09
CA ARG A 162 -21.00 0.68 -7.90
C ARG A 162 -21.00 2.21 -7.94
N ALA A 163 -20.81 2.85 -6.79
CA ALA A 163 -20.76 4.32 -6.72
C ALA A 163 -19.54 4.87 -7.47
N THR A 164 -18.40 4.19 -7.33
CA THR A 164 -17.16 4.58 -8.01
C THR A 164 -17.29 4.45 -9.53
N ASP A 165 -17.91 3.38 -10.02
CA ASP A 165 -18.19 3.19 -11.45
C ASP A 165 -19.11 4.30 -12.01
N ILE A 166 -20.16 4.67 -11.27
CA ILE A 166 -21.07 5.77 -11.67
C ILE A 166 -20.30 7.09 -11.77
N ILE A 167 -19.47 7.42 -10.78
CA ILE A 167 -18.65 8.64 -10.79
C ILE A 167 -17.66 8.60 -11.96
N ARG A 168 -16.99 7.46 -12.16
CA ARG A 168 -16.03 7.25 -13.23
C ARG A 168 -16.66 7.46 -14.60
N GLU A 169 -17.81 6.84 -14.87
CA GLU A 169 -18.49 6.94 -16.16
C GLU A 169 -19.02 8.35 -16.42
N LYS A 170 -19.70 8.95 -15.44
CA LYS A 170 -20.35 10.26 -15.59
C LYS A 170 -19.34 11.40 -15.74
N TYR A 171 -18.23 11.34 -14.99
CA TYR A 171 -17.24 12.42 -14.94
C TYR A 171 -15.90 12.07 -15.65
N ARG A 172 -15.84 10.99 -16.43
CA ARG A 172 -14.65 10.56 -17.20
C ARG A 172 -13.99 11.71 -17.95
N ASN A 173 -14.77 12.50 -18.67
CA ASN A 173 -14.29 13.64 -19.46
C ASN A 173 -13.60 14.72 -18.60
N VAL A 174 -14.07 14.92 -17.36
CA VAL A 174 -13.49 15.88 -16.41
C VAL A 174 -12.12 15.38 -15.96
N PHE A 175 -12.02 14.09 -15.60
CA PHE A 175 -10.75 13.47 -15.19
C PHE A 175 -9.73 13.44 -16.34
N GLU A 176 -10.14 13.06 -17.55
CA GLU A 176 -9.26 13.07 -18.73
C GLU A 176 -8.75 14.48 -19.06
N LYS A 177 -9.61 15.49 -18.92
CA LYS A 177 -9.21 16.88 -19.10
C LYS A 177 -8.18 17.28 -18.04
N ARG A 178 -8.43 16.93 -16.77
CA ARG A 178 -7.51 17.23 -15.66
C ARG A 178 -6.16 16.55 -15.84
N VAL A 179 -6.13 15.29 -16.28
CA VAL A 179 -4.90 14.57 -16.62
C VAL A 179 -4.10 15.28 -17.72
N LYS A 180 -4.78 15.83 -18.75
CA LYS A 180 -4.11 16.62 -19.80
C LYS A 180 -3.52 17.92 -19.26
N GLU A 181 -4.22 18.60 -18.35
CA GLU A 181 -3.71 19.80 -17.67
C GLU A 181 -2.47 19.47 -16.81
N LEU A 182 -2.55 18.41 -15.99
CA LEU A 182 -1.42 17.96 -15.16
C LEU A 182 -0.20 17.57 -16.01
N ASN A 183 -0.40 16.86 -17.12
CA ASN A 183 0.68 16.53 -18.06
C ASN A 183 1.31 17.79 -18.70
N ALA A 184 0.51 18.83 -18.95
CA ALA A 184 0.99 20.09 -19.49
C ALA A 184 1.79 20.90 -18.45
N GLU A 185 1.41 20.82 -17.17
CA GLU A 185 2.14 21.41 -16.04
C GLU A 185 3.42 20.65 -15.70
N GLU A 186 3.38 19.31 -15.78
CA GLU A 186 4.50 18.43 -15.44
C GLU A 186 5.71 18.65 -16.35
N LYS A 187 5.50 18.68 -17.68
CA LYS A 187 6.59 18.77 -18.68
C LYS A 187 7.58 19.91 -18.41
N PRO A 188 7.16 21.19 -18.32
CA PRO A 188 8.10 22.28 -18.09
C PRO A 188 8.74 22.20 -16.69
N LEU A 189 8.02 21.70 -15.69
CA LEU A 189 8.53 21.58 -14.33
C LEU A 189 9.59 20.47 -14.23
N ALA A 190 9.34 19.33 -14.86
CA ALA A 190 10.28 18.20 -14.96
C ALA A 190 11.56 18.63 -15.67
N GLU A 191 11.47 19.27 -16.84
CA GLU A 191 12.64 19.77 -17.56
C GLU A 191 13.45 20.78 -16.73
N ALA A 192 12.78 21.70 -16.05
CA ALA A 192 13.44 22.69 -15.20
C ALA A 192 14.15 22.02 -14.01
N PHE A 193 13.48 21.07 -13.36
CA PHE A 193 14.02 20.29 -12.25
C PHE A 193 15.25 19.47 -12.68
N GLU A 194 15.15 18.72 -13.78
CA GLU A 194 16.23 17.91 -14.32
C GLU A 194 17.45 18.75 -14.66
N ARG A 195 17.27 19.91 -15.31
CA ARG A 195 18.38 20.83 -15.61
C ARG A 195 19.09 21.29 -14.34
N LYS A 196 18.34 21.63 -13.28
CA LYS A 196 18.91 22.01 -11.98
C LYS A 196 19.56 20.83 -11.27
N GLN A 197 18.99 19.64 -11.39
CA GLN A 197 19.52 18.41 -10.79
C GLN A 197 20.83 18.00 -11.46
N GLN A 198 20.91 18.05 -12.79
CA GLN A 198 22.11 17.77 -13.58
C GLN A 198 23.25 18.74 -13.23
N ARG A 199 22.98 20.05 -13.16
CA ARG A 199 23.97 21.05 -12.70
C ARG A 199 24.50 20.74 -11.30
N ARG A 200 23.63 20.31 -10.38
CA ARG A 200 24.02 19.89 -9.03
C ARG A 200 24.83 18.59 -9.05
N ARG A 201 24.47 17.61 -9.88
CA ARG A 201 25.20 16.33 -10.06
C ARG A 201 26.65 16.57 -10.49
N GLU A 202 26.90 17.48 -11.43
CA GLU A 202 28.25 17.80 -11.88
C GLU A 202 29.12 18.37 -10.75
N VAL A 203 28.61 19.37 -10.03
CA VAL A 203 29.33 19.98 -8.90
C VAL A 203 29.56 18.99 -7.76
N LEU A 204 28.55 18.17 -7.45
CA LEU A 204 28.61 17.17 -6.37
C LEU A 204 29.56 16.02 -6.73
N LYS A 205 29.64 15.60 -8.00
CA LYS A 205 30.61 14.58 -8.46
C LYS A 205 32.03 15.02 -8.17
N SER A 206 32.38 16.26 -8.52
CA SER A 206 33.70 16.84 -8.24
C SER A 206 33.97 17.04 -6.75
N ARG A 207 32.94 17.35 -5.94
CA ARG A 207 33.06 17.47 -4.48
C ARG A 207 33.30 16.11 -3.82
N VAL A 208 32.54 15.09 -4.19
CA VAL A 208 32.69 13.72 -3.70
C VAL A 208 34.07 13.20 -4.06
N MET A 209 34.49 13.31 -5.33
CA MET A 209 35.82 12.85 -5.76
C MET A 209 36.95 13.47 -4.94
N ARG A 210 36.94 14.81 -4.76
CA ARG A 210 37.93 15.51 -3.93
C ARG A 210 37.93 15.02 -2.49
N SER A 211 36.75 14.84 -1.89
CA SER A 211 36.64 14.36 -0.51
C SER A 211 37.08 12.89 -0.36
N THR A 212 36.79 12.03 -1.33
CA THR A 212 37.23 10.62 -1.33
C THR A 212 38.75 10.55 -1.38
N VAL A 213 39.39 11.31 -2.27
CA VAL A 213 40.87 11.36 -2.35
C VAL A 213 41.47 11.85 -1.04
N ALA A 214 40.92 12.91 -0.44
CA ALA A 214 41.40 13.43 0.84
C ALA A 214 41.25 12.40 1.98
N THR A 215 40.13 11.68 2.05
CA THR A 215 39.91 10.63 3.06
C THR A 215 40.87 9.46 2.85
N LEU A 216 41.13 9.03 1.62
CA LEU A 216 42.10 7.96 1.33
C LEU A 216 43.52 8.37 1.72
N ILE A 217 43.95 9.59 1.40
CA ILE A 217 45.27 10.11 1.79
C ILE A 217 45.40 10.18 3.31
N ALA A 218 44.35 10.63 4.02
CA ALA A 218 44.35 10.69 5.49
C ALA A 218 44.26 9.30 6.14
N ALA A 219 43.67 8.31 5.48
CA ALA A 219 43.58 6.94 5.99
C ALA A 219 44.95 6.26 6.04
N LEU A 220 45.82 6.51 5.05
CA LEU A 220 47.14 5.86 4.96
C LEU A 220 48.02 6.01 6.23
N PRO A 221 48.32 7.22 6.74
CA PRO A 221 49.12 7.38 7.95
C PRO A 221 48.39 6.88 9.19
N THR A 222 47.05 6.98 9.22
CA THR A 222 46.23 6.49 10.33
C THR A 222 46.34 4.97 10.47
N ILE A 223 46.22 4.24 9.35
CA ILE A 223 46.36 2.78 9.30
C ILE A 223 47.80 2.37 9.62
N ALA A 224 48.80 3.06 9.06
CA ALA A 224 50.20 2.76 9.33
C ALA A 224 50.54 2.89 10.83
N LEU A 225 50.11 3.98 11.48
CA LEU A 225 50.32 4.19 12.91
C LEU A 225 49.55 3.18 13.77
N LEU A 226 48.32 2.81 13.38
CA LEU A 226 47.55 1.77 14.05
C LEU A 226 48.30 0.42 14.01
N VAL A 227 48.75 0.00 12.83
CA VAL A 227 49.50 -1.25 12.64
C VAL A 227 50.80 -1.23 13.45
N CYS A 228 51.58 -0.15 13.39
CA CYS A 228 52.80 -0.03 14.18
C CYS A 228 52.51 -0.11 15.69
N THR A 229 51.47 0.59 16.17
CA THR A 229 51.09 0.56 17.59
C THR A 229 50.71 -0.85 18.04
N LEU A 230 49.92 -1.57 17.23
CA LEU A 230 49.53 -2.96 17.51
C LEU A 230 50.73 -3.92 17.52
N LEU A 231 51.69 -3.76 16.60
CA LEU A 231 52.90 -4.57 16.55
C LEU A 231 53.78 -4.39 17.79
N TYR A 232 54.00 -3.14 18.23
CA TYR A 232 54.78 -2.85 19.44
C TYR A 232 54.05 -3.29 20.72
N LEU A 233 52.72 -3.15 20.76
CA LEU A 233 51.90 -3.66 21.85
C LEU A 233 52.03 -5.19 21.97
N PHE A 234 51.94 -5.92 20.85
CA PHE A 234 52.13 -7.38 20.85
C PHE A 234 53.53 -7.78 21.33
N LYS A 235 54.57 -7.05 20.91
CA LYS A 235 55.94 -7.28 21.38
C LYS A 235 56.11 -7.06 22.89
N ASN A 236 55.45 -6.07 23.49
CA ASN A 236 55.47 -5.86 24.95
C ASN A 236 54.93 -7.07 25.73
N PHE A 237 53.91 -7.77 25.21
CA PHE A 237 53.40 -8.98 25.86
C PHE A 237 54.30 -10.20 25.68
N THR A 238 55.11 -10.22 24.62
CA THR A 238 55.95 -11.38 24.27
C THR A 238 57.33 -11.32 24.93
N VAL A 239 57.90 -10.14 25.11
CA VAL A 239 59.26 -9.94 25.62
C VAL A 239 59.21 -9.49 27.09
N LYS A 240 60.04 -10.08 27.96
CA LYS A 240 60.08 -9.76 29.40
C LYS A 240 60.74 -8.41 29.73
N THR A 241 61.19 -7.65 28.74
CA THR A 241 61.84 -6.34 28.91
C THR A 241 60.88 -5.21 28.53
N ASN A 242 60.89 -4.12 29.30
CA ASN A 242 60.02 -2.95 29.09
C ASN A 242 60.49 -2.02 27.94
N GLU A 243 61.36 -2.50 27.05
CA GLU A 243 61.98 -1.71 25.98
C GLU A 243 60.96 -1.18 24.96
N TYR A 244 59.86 -1.91 24.74
CA TYR A 244 58.82 -1.54 23.77
C TYR A 244 57.68 -0.70 24.37
N MET A 245 57.71 -0.43 25.68
CA MET A 245 56.65 0.31 26.37
C MET A 245 56.61 1.78 25.92
N MET A 246 57.75 2.48 25.95
CA MET A 246 57.83 3.88 25.55
C MET A 246 57.48 4.11 24.06
N PRO A 247 58.00 3.32 23.09
CA PRO A 247 57.58 3.41 21.69
C PRO A 247 56.07 3.22 21.50
N THR A 248 55.44 2.31 22.25
CA THR A 248 54.00 2.06 22.17
C THR A 248 53.19 3.26 22.64
N ILE A 249 53.59 3.92 23.74
CA ILE A 249 52.93 5.12 24.25
C ILE A 249 53.05 6.27 23.23
N VAL A 250 54.24 6.49 22.68
CA VAL A 250 54.47 7.57 21.71
C VAL A 250 53.69 7.35 20.41
N LEU A 251 53.72 6.15 19.86
CA LEU A 251 52.97 5.80 18.65
C LEU A 251 51.45 5.83 18.87
N GLY A 252 50.98 5.40 20.04
CA GLY A 252 49.57 5.47 20.42
C GLY A 252 49.08 6.92 20.55
N ALA A 253 49.88 7.81 21.16
CA ALA A 253 49.56 9.23 21.24
C ALA A 253 49.56 9.90 19.85
N ALA A 254 50.54 9.57 19.00
CA ALA A 254 50.59 10.07 17.63
C ALA A 254 49.40 9.56 16.78
N PHE A 255 49.04 8.28 16.93
CA PHE A 255 47.85 7.70 16.31
C PHE A 255 46.59 8.46 16.71
N PHE A 256 46.39 8.73 18.00
CA PHE A 256 45.20 9.43 18.48
C PHE A 256 45.04 10.82 17.85
N VAL A 257 46.13 11.58 17.75
CA VAL A 257 46.13 12.91 17.11
C VAL A 257 45.77 12.81 15.63
N VAL A 258 46.41 11.89 14.89
CA VAL A 258 46.14 11.69 13.46
C VAL A 258 44.72 11.16 13.22
N PHE A 259 44.22 10.30 14.12
CA PHE A 259 42.88 9.73 14.07
C PHE A 259 41.80 10.80 14.23
N ILE A 260 41.98 11.79 15.10
CA ILE A 260 41.07 12.94 15.20
C ILE A 260 41.00 13.70 13.88
N VAL A 261 42.15 13.98 13.25
CA VAL A 261 42.19 14.67 11.95
C VAL A 261 41.51 13.82 10.87
N PHE A 262 41.73 12.50 10.87
CA PHE A 262 41.05 11.58 9.97
C PHE A 262 39.52 11.63 10.14
N ILE A 263 39.00 11.61 11.37
CA ILE A 263 37.55 11.70 11.64
C ILE A 263 36.97 12.99 11.05
N LEU A 264 37.65 14.14 11.22
CA LEU A 264 37.17 15.41 10.67
C LEU A 264 37.09 15.40 9.13
N ILE A 265 38.06 14.76 8.47
CA ILE A 265 38.07 14.60 7.01
C ILE A 265 37.00 13.60 6.57
N ALA A 266 36.87 12.47 7.26
CA ALA A 266 35.86 11.45 7.00
C ALA A 266 34.43 12.02 7.14
N ASN A 267 34.19 12.90 8.11
CA ASN A 267 32.90 13.60 8.26
C ASN A 267 32.58 14.48 7.03
N LYS A 268 33.58 15.18 6.47
CA LYS A 268 33.39 15.94 5.23
C LYS A 268 33.02 15.04 4.04
N TRP A 269 33.59 13.85 3.97
CA TRP A 269 33.27 12.85 2.95
C TRP A 269 31.86 12.28 3.12
N ILE A 270 31.46 11.90 4.34
CA ILE A 270 30.09 11.44 4.64
C ILE A 270 29.06 12.51 4.26
N ASN A 271 29.33 13.78 4.60
CA ASN A 271 28.44 14.88 4.23
C ASN A 271 28.36 15.07 2.72
N ALA A 272 29.46 14.93 1.97
CA ALA A 272 29.43 14.98 0.51
C ALA A 272 28.58 13.86 -0.09
N LEU A 273 28.66 12.64 0.46
CA LEU A 273 27.82 11.50 0.05
C LEU A 273 26.35 11.71 0.39
N ARG A 274 26.05 12.23 1.59
CA ARG A 274 24.67 12.58 1.99
C ARG A 274 24.06 13.60 1.05
N MET A 275 24.80 14.66 0.71
CA MET A 275 24.34 15.67 -0.24
C MET A 275 24.12 15.09 -1.65
N LYS A 276 24.98 14.15 -2.08
CA LYS A 276 24.77 13.44 -3.35
C LYS A 276 23.47 12.65 -3.33
N ARG A 277 23.20 11.87 -2.28
CA ARG A 277 21.95 11.11 -2.14
C ARG A 277 20.72 12.02 -2.05
N ALA A 278 20.80 13.09 -1.27
CA ALA A 278 19.71 14.05 -1.13
C ALA A 278 19.34 14.68 -2.48
N ASN A 279 20.33 15.00 -3.33
CA ASN A 279 20.08 15.56 -4.66
C ASN A 279 19.34 14.61 -5.62
N GLU A 280 19.37 13.30 -5.37
CA GLU A 280 18.63 12.32 -6.16
C GLU A 280 17.16 12.22 -5.74
N SER A 281 16.82 12.67 -4.53
CA SER A 281 15.45 12.60 -4.02
C SER A 281 14.65 13.84 -4.40
N LEU A 282 13.48 13.61 -5.00
CA LEU A 282 12.50 14.64 -5.39
C LEU A 282 11.99 15.44 -4.19
N SER A 283 11.82 14.81 -3.03
CA SER A 283 11.24 15.43 -1.83
C SER A 283 12.16 16.45 -1.14
N THR A 284 13.42 16.56 -1.55
CA THR A 284 14.38 17.48 -0.91
C THR A 284 14.27 18.94 -1.36
N THR A 285 13.51 19.20 -2.41
CA THR A 285 13.30 20.56 -2.94
C THR A 285 11.83 20.81 -3.16
N GLU A 286 11.41 22.06 -2.97
CA GLU A 286 10.02 22.50 -3.22
C GLU A 286 9.56 22.16 -4.64
N GLU A 287 10.41 22.37 -5.66
CA GLU A 287 10.09 22.03 -7.05
C GLU A 287 9.92 20.53 -7.27
N GLY A 288 10.73 19.71 -6.61
CA GLY A 288 10.62 18.26 -6.69
C GLY A 288 9.44 17.69 -5.89
N ALA A 289 9.09 18.32 -4.75
CA ALA A 289 7.88 17.98 -4.00
C ALA A 289 6.62 18.30 -4.80
N ARG A 290 6.58 19.46 -5.47
CA ARG A 290 5.49 19.81 -6.37
C ARG A 290 5.42 18.88 -7.59
N LEU A 291 6.55 18.48 -8.15
CA LEU A 291 6.58 17.50 -9.25
C LEU A 291 6.06 16.13 -8.80
N TYR A 292 6.40 15.73 -7.58
CA TYR A 292 5.89 14.50 -6.97
C TYR A 292 4.37 14.56 -6.79
N GLU A 293 3.84 15.67 -6.25
CA GLU A 293 2.41 15.94 -6.12
C GLU A 293 1.66 15.82 -7.45
N ILE A 294 2.16 16.47 -8.50
CA ILE A 294 1.54 16.45 -9.82
C ILE A 294 1.52 15.03 -10.42
N ARG A 295 2.59 14.25 -10.24
CA ARG A 295 2.73 12.90 -10.82
C ARG A 295 1.75 11.91 -10.20
N GLU A 296 1.73 11.90 -8.88
CA GLU A 296 0.84 11.05 -8.10
C GLU A 296 -0.64 11.46 -8.30
N TYR A 297 -0.98 12.76 -8.36
CA TYR A 297 -2.35 13.19 -8.73
C TYR A 297 -2.74 12.65 -10.11
N ARG A 298 -1.83 12.78 -11.08
CA ARG A 298 -2.04 12.25 -12.44
C ARG A 298 -2.24 10.73 -12.40
N ASP A 299 -1.45 10.01 -11.62
CA ASP A 299 -1.49 8.55 -11.55
C ASP A 299 -2.77 8.06 -10.85
N LEU A 300 -3.21 8.75 -9.79
CA LEU A 300 -4.52 8.51 -9.15
C LEU A 300 -5.68 8.78 -10.10
N TYR A 301 -5.64 9.88 -10.88
CA TYR A 301 -6.66 10.12 -11.91
C TYR A 301 -6.65 9.06 -13.01
N LYS A 302 -5.47 8.59 -13.45
CA LYS A 302 -5.37 7.51 -14.43
C LYS A 302 -5.95 6.21 -13.89
N ALA A 303 -5.62 5.86 -12.65
CA ALA A 303 -6.14 4.68 -11.96
C ALA A 303 -7.66 4.75 -11.78
N LEU A 304 -8.19 5.94 -11.46
CA LEU A 304 -9.63 6.17 -11.41
C LEU A 304 -10.30 6.00 -12.79
N ILE A 305 -9.64 6.40 -13.88
CA ILE A 305 -10.17 6.25 -15.25
C ILE A 305 -10.11 4.80 -15.74
N SER A 306 -9.03 4.08 -15.41
CA SER A 306 -8.80 2.68 -15.82
C SER A 306 -9.58 1.67 -14.98
N GLY A 307 -9.95 2.04 -13.75
CA GLY A 307 -10.80 1.26 -12.87
C GLY A 307 -10.05 0.18 -12.09
N GLY A 308 -8.96 0.59 -11.42
CA GLY A 308 -8.19 -0.32 -10.55
C GLY A 308 -7.32 -1.32 -11.31
N THR A 309 -7.54 -1.54 -12.61
CA THR A 309 -6.54 -2.17 -13.48
C THR A 309 -5.53 -1.11 -13.89
N VAL A 310 -4.50 -0.95 -13.06
CA VAL A 310 -3.25 -0.34 -13.53
C VAL A 310 -2.65 -1.34 -14.51
N ASP A 311 -2.87 -1.12 -15.79
CA ASP A 311 -1.91 -1.59 -16.79
C ASP A 311 -0.59 -0.91 -16.41
N VAL A 312 0.27 -1.67 -15.74
CA VAL A 312 1.66 -1.29 -15.56
C VAL A 312 2.18 -1.10 -16.98
N ASP A 313 2.37 0.15 -17.38
CA ASP A 313 3.10 0.50 -18.58
C ASP A 313 4.41 -0.32 -18.52
N GLU A 314 4.51 -1.37 -19.33
CA GLU A 314 5.77 -2.03 -19.64
C GLU A 314 6.66 -0.94 -20.25
N GLU A 315 7.38 -0.22 -19.38
CA GLU A 315 8.58 0.51 -19.78
C GLU A 315 9.52 -0.52 -20.39
N THR A 316 9.45 -0.60 -21.73
CA THR A 316 10.52 -0.97 -22.65
C THR A 316 11.80 -1.43 -21.95
N GLU A 317 11.85 -2.71 -21.58
CA GLU A 317 13.12 -3.43 -21.46
C GLU A 317 13.64 -3.69 -22.88
N GLU A 318 14.09 -2.62 -23.54
CA GLU A 318 15.04 -2.77 -24.66
C GLU A 318 16.39 -3.16 -24.05
N SER A 319 16.53 -4.46 -23.75
CA SER A 319 17.82 -5.06 -23.45
C SER A 319 18.70 -4.95 -24.70
N PRO A 320 19.95 -4.45 -24.60
CA PRO A 320 20.85 -4.42 -25.74
C PRO A 320 21.23 -5.85 -26.09
N GLU A 321 20.78 -6.29 -27.27
CA GLU A 321 21.21 -7.52 -27.90
C GLU A 321 22.74 -7.48 -28.03
N LYS A 322 23.39 -8.49 -27.44
CA LYS A 322 24.81 -8.75 -27.62
C LYS A 322 25.03 -9.28 -29.02
N ASP A 323 25.59 -8.46 -29.89
CA ASP A 323 26.31 -8.95 -31.06
C ASP A 323 27.67 -9.49 -30.61
N GLU A 324 27.74 -10.81 -30.42
CA GLU A 324 28.98 -11.59 -30.56
C GLU A 324 28.81 -12.55 -31.74
N GLU A 325 29.38 -12.18 -32.89
CA GLU A 325 30.10 -13.08 -33.79
C GLU A 325 31.24 -12.35 -34.50
#